data_AF-A0A2E6WID2-F1
#
_entry.id   AF-A0A2E6WID2-F1
#
_cell.length_a   1.000
_cell.length_b   1.000
_cell.length_c   1.000
_cell.angle_alpha   90.00
_cell.angle_beta   90.00
_cell.angle_gamma   90.00
#
_symmetry.space_group_name_H-M   'P 1'
#
loop_
_entity.id
_entity.type
_entity.pdbx_description
1 polymer ?
#
loop_
_entity_poly.entity_id
_entity_poly.type
_entity_poly.pdbx_seq_one_letter_code
_entity_poly.pdbx_strand_id
1 'polypeptide(L)'
;MNSEADTPSRSRLKRLLHLWFSLSIPVTRKQYIVTGFSLMLVKYLIEFITIYATTGNSYAIEVFLSPILKHRSEVLDSTTQFLPWILFVWTIPFLWISVSMSVRRSVASTGSSFLGLLILVPLLNFVTMLLLCILPNRAGRSKIKNLPVATPIPSNRIRSAISGMFISIAGSLVLYALSVTVFKNYGILLFFGMPVLVGVITSYMFNRVEIQSTGQTVLVAEIGILLCSGALLVFAVEGIICIVMLLPLAAVIVIIGALIGRSMAANNASGGHVTTSILLLLPLLSGADLLENEAPVYEVISTVVIDAPPEEVWPNVIGFSELDAPPAWYFELGIAYPLRATIDGEGVGAIRHCEFSTGAFVEPITVWDKPNRLTFDVTKHPPPMNELSPYRHVHPPHLDGYLNCKQGEFRLIRLSDNRTLLEGSTWYEFKMYPQGYWTLWSDISIHRIHQRVLEHIKKLSEK
;
A
#
# COMPACT_ATOMS: atom_id res chain seq x y z
N MET A 1 45.58 20.82 -25.35
CA MET A 1 45.59 20.62 -23.89
C MET A 1 44.16 20.33 -23.46
N ASN A 2 43.96 19.45 -22.47
CA ASN A 2 42.71 18.80 -22.02
C ASN A 2 42.35 17.47 -22.68
N SER A 3 43.20 16.47 -22.42
CA SER A 3 42.79 15.07 -22.31
C SER A 3 42.16 14.87 -20.93
N GLU A 4 40.83 14.83 -20.84
CA GLU A 4 40.17 14.30 -19.64
C GLU A 4 40.44 12.79 -19.56
N ALA A 5 41.30 12.40 -18.60
CA ALA A 5 41.55 11.03 -18.26
C ALA A 5 40.25 10.38 -17.70
N ASP A 6 39.58 9.58 -18.53
CA ASP A 6 38.42 8.78 -18.12
C ASP A 6 38.93 7.65 -17.19
N THR A 7 38.82 7.86 -15.88
CA THR A 7 39.35 6.95 -14.86
C THR A 7 38.66 5.57 -14.90
N PRO A 8 39.39 4.45 -14.70
CA PRO A 8 38.85 3.09 -14.82
C PRO A 8 37.71 2.77 -13.83
N SER A 9 37.54 3.56 -12.77
CA SER A 9 36.40 3.45 -11.84
C SER A 9 35.10 3.96 -12.46
N ARG A 10 35.13 5.06 -13.22
CA ARG A 10 33.97 5.61 -13.95
C ARG A 10 33.45 4.63 -15.00
N SER A 11 34.34 3.90 -15.68
CA SER A 11 33.95 2.90 -16.67
C SER A 11 33.32 1.64 -16.03
N ARG A 12 33.79 1.22 -14.84
CA ARG A 12 33.17 0.11 -14.08
C ARG A 12 31.80 0.46 -13.54
N LEU A 13 31.64 1.66 -12.97
CA LEU A 13 30.34 2.13 -12.46
C LEU A 13 29.31 2.22 -13.58
N LYS A 14 29.68 2.80 -14.74
CA LYS A 14 28.82 2.83 -15.93
C LYS A 14 28.39 1.43 -16.37
N ARG A 15 29.31 0.44 -16.36
CA ARG A 15 28.98 -0.96 -16.70
C ARG A 15 28.03 -1.60 -15.70
N LEU A 16 28.19 -1.34 -14.40
CA LEU A 16 27.30 -1.86 -13.35
C LEU A 16 25.91 -1.24 -13.44
N LEU A 17 25.82 0.09 -13.55
CA LEU A 17 24.54 0.79 -13.76
C LEU A 17 23.85 0.28 -15.03
N HIS A 18 24.61 0.06 -16.10
CA HIS A 18 24.06 -0.49 -17.32
C HIS A 18 23.59 -1.94 -17.14
N LEU A 19 24.28 -2.78 -16.37
CA LEU A 19 23.82 -4.13 -16.04
C LEU A 19 22.52 -4.10 -15.21
N TRP A 20 22.46 -3.25 -14.19
CA TRP A 20 21.35 -3.15 -13.24
C TRP A 20 20.07 -2.60 -13.86
N PHE A 21 20.19 -1.56 -14.70
CA PHE A 21 19.05 -0.87 -15.27
C PHE A 21 18.76 -1.22 -16.74
N SER A 22 19.61 -2.01 -17.40
CA SER A 22 19.27 -2.56 -18.72
C SER A 22 18.21 -3.64 -18.62
N LEU A 23 17.33 -3.65 -19.62
CA LEU A 23 16.21 -4.59 -19.74
C LEU A 23 16.52 -5.75 -20.69
N SER A 24 17.55 -5.64 -21.52
CA SER A 24 17.81 -6.59 -22.61
C SER A 24 19.13 -7.35 -22.47
N ILE A 25 20.04 -6.90 -21.61
CA ILE A 25 21.35 -7.53 -21.45
C ILE A 25 21.19 -8.84 -20.66
N PRO A 26 21.56 -10.00 -21.24
CA PRO A 26 21.52 -11.27 -20.53
C PRO A 26 22.42 -11.23 -19.29
N VAL A 27 21.90 -11.75 -18.18
CA VAL A 27 22.64 -11.80 -16.93
C VAL A 27 23.37 -13.14 -16.82
N THR A 28 24.70 -13.09 -16.75
CA THR A 28 25.52 -14.29 -16.54
C THR A 28 25.48 -14.75 -15.09
N ARG A 29 25.79 -16.04 -14.84
CA ARG A 29 25.92 -16.63 -13.50
C ARG A 29 26.82 -15.81 -12.57
N LYS A 30 28.02 -15.46 -13.03
CA LYS A 30 28.99 -14.68 -12.22
C LYS A 30 28.45 -13.29 -11.87
N GLN A 31 27.83 -12.61 -12.82
CA GLN A 31 27.22 -11.30 -12.60
C GLN A 31 26.07 -11.36 -11.60
N TYR A 32 25.22 -12.38 -11.70
CA TYR A 32 24.09 -12.60 -10.80
C TYR A 32 24.56 -12.82 -9.35
N ILE A 33 25.51 -13.74 -9.14
CA ILE A 33 26.07 -14.04 -7.81
C ILE A 33 26.74 -12.79 -7.21
N VAL A 34 27.70 -12.20 -7.92
CA VAL A 34 28.47 -11.08 -7.37
C VAL A 34 27.56 -9.89 -7.07
N THR A 35 26.68 -9.53 -8.01
CA THR A 35 25.77 -8.40 -7.80
C THR A 35 24.77 -8.67 -6.68
N GLY A 36 24.15 -9.85 -6.65
CA GLY A 36 23.14 -10.21 -5.67
C GLY A 36 23.68 -10.15 -4.24
N PHE A 37 24.79 -10.85 -3.97
CA PHE A 37 25.40 -10.86 -2.63
C PHE A 37 25.97 -9.49 -2.24
N SER A 38 26.60 -8.75 -3.17
CA SER A 38 27.10 -7.41 -2.88
C SER A 38 25.98 -6.43 -2.54
N LEU A 39 24.89 -6.41 -3.31
CA LEU A 39 23.76 -5.52 -3.05
C LEU A 39 23.01 -5.90 -1.77
N MET A 40 22.89 -7.20 -1.47
CA MET A 40 22.30 -7.66 -0.20
C MET A 40 23.10 -7.15 1.00
N LEU A 41 24.44 -7.28 0.95
CA LEU A 41 25.32 -6.79 2.01
C LEU A 41 25.23 -5.26 2.15
N VAL A 42 25.28 -4.52 1.05
CA VAL A 42 25.16 -3.05 1.06
C VAL A 42 23.82 -2.62 1.63
N LYS A 43 22.71 -3.26 1.22
CA LYS A 43 21.38 -2.97 1.76
C LYS A 43 21.34 -3.20 3.27
N TYR A 44 21.78 -4.37 3.72
CA TYR A 44 21.78 -4.71 5.14
C TYR A 44 22.62 -3.73 5.97
N LEU A 45 23.84 -3.40 5.53
CA LEU A 45 24.71 -2.49 6.27
C LEU A 45 24.11 -1.08 6.40
N ILE A 46 23.49 -0.56 5.34
CA ILE A 46 22.85 0.76 5.37
C ILE A 46 21.64 0.76 6.30
N GLU A 47 20.80 -0.27 6.24
CA GLU A 47 19.63 -0.40 7.12
C GLU A 47 20.07 -0.57 8.58
N PHE A 48 21.05 -1.44 8.84
CA PHE A 48 21.64 -1.64 10.16
C PHE A 48 22.17 -0.33 10.75
N ILE A 49 23.03 0.39 10.00
CA ILE A 49 23.63 1.65 10.47
C ILE A 49 22.54 2.69 10.72
N THR A 50 21.56 2.81 9.83
CA THR A 50 20.50 3.82 9.95
C THR A 50 19.60 3.54 11.16
N ILE A 51 19.18 2.28 11.33
CA ILE A 51 18.36 1.86 12.47
C ILE A 51 19.14 2.02 13.77
N TYR A 52 20.38 1.55 13.83
CA TYR A 52 21.23 1.67 15.02
C TYR A 52 21.51 3.13 15.40
N ALA A 53 21.81 3.99 14.42
CA ALA A 53 22.08 5.40 14.68
C ALA A 53 20.85 6.18 15.17
N THR A 54 19.64 5.76 14.80
CA THR A 54 18.40 6.46 15.15
C THR A 54 17.73 5.89 16.40
N THR A 55 17.86 4.60 16.67
CA THR A 55 17.15 3.92 17.77
C THR A 55 18.06 3.41 18.88
N GLY A 56 19.36 3.26 18.62
CA GLY A 56 20.26 2.49 19.49
C GLY A 56 20.02 0.97 19.46
N ASN A 57 18.99 0.49 18.77
CA ASN A 57 18.66 -0.93 18.68
C ASN A 57 19.53 -1.63 17.62
N SER A 58 19.93 -2.87 17.90
CA SER A 58 20.63 -3.70 16.93
C SER A 58 19.67 -4.32 15.93
N TYR A 59 19.96 -4.18 14.63
CA TYR A 59 19.17 -4.80 13.57
C TYR A 59 19.80 -6.12 13.11
N ALA A 60 19.43 -7.23 13.76
CA ALA A 60 20.06 -8.52 13.49
C ALA A 60 19.80 -9.03 12.06
N ILE A 61 20.75 -9.81 11.51
CA ILE A 61 20.67 -10.31 10.13
C ILE A 61 19.49 -11.27 9.93
N GLU A 62 19.12 -12.03 10.96
CA GLU A 62 17.93 -12.90 10.96
C GLU A 62 16.63 -12.11 10.78
N VAL A 63 16.52 -10.91 11.35
CA VAL A 63 15.37 -10.02 11.17
C VAL A 63 15.37 -9.44 9.75
N PHE A 64 16.55 -9.07 9.24
CA PHE A 64 16.71 -8.64 7.86
C PHE A 64 16.34 -9.74 6.85
N LEU A 65 16.69 -10.99 7.11
CA LEU A 65 16.34 -12.12 6.23
C LEU A 65 14.93 -12.67 6.47
N SER A 66 14.26 -12.24 7.54
CA SER A 66 12.92 -12.70 7.85
C SER A 66 11.93 -12.29 6.75
N PRO A 67 11.13 -13.23 6.21
CA PRO A 67 10.05 -12.92 5.28
C PRO A 67 8.84 -12.32 6.00
N ILE A 68 8.82 -12.36 7.34
CA ILE A 68 7.73 -11.87 8.18
C ILE A 68 7.95 -10.38 8.43
N LEU A 69 7.03 -9.55 7.93
CA LEU A 69 7.10 -8.09 8.08
C LEU A 69 7.04 -7.64 9.54
N LYS A 70 6.31 -8.37 10.41
CA LYS A 70 6.15 -8.04 11.83
C LYS A 70 7.49 -7.95 12.58
N HIS A 71 8.40 -8.90 12.36
CA HIS A 71 9.72 -8.85 12.99
C HIS A 71 10.51 -7.61 12.57
N ARG A 72 10.25 -7.06 11.37
CA ARG A 72 10.89 -5.83 10.89
C ARG A 72 10.19 -4.58 11.40
N SER A 73 8.86 -4.60 11.56
CA SER A 73 8.11 -3.46 12.10
C SER A 73 8.38 -3.27 13.59
N GLU A 74 8.51 -4.33 14.39
CA GLU A 74 8.82 -4.25 15.83
C GLU A 74 10.13 -3.47 16.11
N VAL A 75 11.13 -3.61 15.24
CA VAL A 75 12.39 -2.85 15.36
C VAL A 75 12.21 -1.37 14.97
N LEU A 76 11.20 -1.06 14.17
CA LEU A 76 10.88 0.26 13.66
C LEU A 76 9.79 0.99 14.47
N ASP A 77 9.09 0.31 15.38
CA ASP A 77 8.00 0.90 16.18
C ASP A 77 8.47 2.03 17.10
N SER A 78 9.75 2.03 17.50
CA SER A 78 10.37 3.10 18.29
C SER A 78 10.92 4.28 17.46
N THR A 79 10.70 4.27 16.14
CA THR A 79 11.31 5.26 15.23
C THR A 79 10.39 6.43 14.92
N THR A 80 10.99 7.55 14.48
CA THR A 80 10.21 8.67 13.93
C THR A 80 9.35 8.20 12.75
N GLN A 81 8.12 8.70 12.62
CA GLN A 81 7.16 8.33 11.56
C GLN A 81 7.73 8.32 10.13
N PHE A 82 8.77 9.11 9.85
CA PHE A 82 9.40 9.19 8.52
C PHE A 82 10.41 8.08 8.19
N LEU A 83 11.05 7.46 9.19
CA LEU A 83 12.13 6.51 8.95
C LEU A 83 11.66 5.24 8.21
N PRO A 84 10.52 4.61 8.57
CA PRO A 84 9.98 3.47 7.83
C PRO A 84 9.76 3.78 6.34
N TRP A 85 9.29 5.00 6.02
CA TRP A 85 9.09 5.43 4.64
C TRP A 85 10.40 5.58 3.87
N ILE A 86 11.45 6.11 4.50
CA ILE A 86 12.77 6.23 3.89
C ILE A 86 13.32 4.83 3.56
N LEU A 87 13.23 3.88 4.50
CA LEU A 87 13.68 2.51 4.30
C LEU A 87 12.85 1.76 3.24
N PHE A 88 11.55 2.05 3.16
CA PHE A 88 10.68 1.53 2.11
C PHE A 88 11.11 2.05 0.73
N VAL A 89 11.28 3.36 0.57
CA VAL A 89 11.76 3.98 -0.69
C VAL A 89 13.14 3.45 -1.06
N TRP A 90 14.03 3.29 -0.07
CA TRP A 90 15.36 2.70 -0.24
C TRP A 90 15.30 1.26 -0.79
N THR A 91 14.26 0.49 -0.48
CA THR A 91 14.10 -0.89 -0.94
C THR A 91 13.70 -0.98 -2.42
N ILE A 92 13.05 0.03 -3.00
CA ILE A 92 12.58 0.05 -4.40
C ILE A 92 13.68 -0.28 -5.43
N PRO A 93 14.85 0.38 -5.44
CA PRO A 93 15.91 0.06 -6.39
C PRO A 93 16.44 -1.37 -6.25
N PHE A 94 16.50 -1.93 -5.03
CA PHE A 94 16.93 -3.32 -4.83
C PHE A 94 15.90 -4.31 -5.31
N LEU A 95 14.61 -4.04 -5.07
CA LEU A 95 13.51 -4.84 -5.60
C LEU A 95 13.57 -4.87 -7.14
N TRP A 96 13.74 -3.70 -7.76
CA TRP A 96 13.91 -3.58 -9.21
C TRP A 96 15.07 -4.45 -9.73
N ILE A 97 16.27 -4.28 -9.16
CA ILE A 97 17.46 -5.01 -9.62
C ILE A 97 17.28 -6.52 -9.40
N SER A 98 16.77 -6.91 -8.24
CA SER A 98 16.51 -8.31 -7.87
C SER A 98 15.59 -8.97 -8.89
N VAL A 99 14.44 -8.37 -9.18
CA VAL A 99 13.46 -8.94 -10.12
C VAL A 99 14.00 -8.92 -11.55
N SER A 100 14.50 -7.78 -12.01
CA SER A 100 15.02 -7.62 -13.38
C SER A 100 16.15 -8.60 -13.67
N MET A 101 17.13 -8.75 -12.76
CA MET A 101 18.23 -9.67 -12.97
C MET A 101 17.78 -11.13 -12.89
N SER A 102 16.84 -11.47 -12.00
CA SER A 102 16.32 -12.83 -11.85
C SER A 102 15.53 -13.28 -13.06
N VAL A 103 14.66 -12.42 -13.59
CA VAL A 103 13.91 -12.67 -14.82
C VAL A 103 14.87 -12.85 -15.99
N ARG A 104 15.83 -11.93 -16.18
CA ARG A 104 16.83 -12.04 -17.26
C ARG A 104 17.70 -13.30 -17.13
N ARG A 105 18.10 -13.65 -15.90
CA ARG A 105 18.86 -14.87 -15.60
C ARG A 105 18.05 -16.13 -15.90
N SER A 106 16.78 -16.16 -15.50
CA SER A 106 15.83 -17.26 -15.74
C SER A 106 15.58 -17.47 -17.22
N VAL A 107 15.36 -16.39 -17.98
CA VAL A 107 15.18 -16.47 -19.43
C VAL A 107 16.47 -16.94 -20.10
N ALA A 108 17.65 -16.48 -19.65
CA ALA A 108 18.93 -16.92 -20.19
C ALA A 108 19.28 -18.39 -19.88
N SER A 109 18.78 -18.96 -18.78
CA SER A 109 19.01 -20.37 -18.42
C SER A 109 17.96 -21.32 -18.97
N THR A 110 16.67 -20.95 -18.88
CA THR A 110 15.54 -21.85 -19.18
C THR A 110 14.76 -21.46 -20.44
N GLY A 111 14.84 -20.20 -20.87
CA GLY A 111 13.95 -19.62 -21.88
C GLY A 111 12.58 -19.18 -21.34
N SER A 112 12.31 -19.43 -20.05
CA SER A 112 11.09 -19.03 -19.33
C SER A 112 11.41 -17.96 -18.28
N SER A 113 10.46 -17.05 -18.05
CA SER A 113 10.52 -16.06 -16.98
C SER A 113 10.06 -16.62 -15.62
N PHE A 114 9.45 -17.81 -15.59
CA PHE A 114 8.75 -18.33 -14.42
C PHE A 114 9.59 -18.35 -13.16
N LEU A 115 10.73 -19.06 -13.21
CA LEU A 115 11.63 -19.15 -12.06
C LEU A 115 12.09 -17.76 -11.63
N GLY A 116 12.39 -16.85 -12.56
CA GLY A 116 12.79 -15.49 -12.22
C GLY A 116 11.72 -14.68 -11.47
N LEU A 117 10.43 -14.92 -11.73
CA LEU A 117 9.32 -14.21 -11.08
C LEU A 117 8.97 -14.80 -9.70
N LEU A 118 9.33 -16.05 -9.41
CA LEU A 118 9.15 -16.66 -8.07
C LEU A 118 9.91 -15.91 -6.96
N ILE A 119 10.82 -15.00 -7.32
CA ILE A 119 11.48 -14.10 -6.39
C ILE A 119 10.53 -13.12 -5.68
N LEU A 120 9.34 -12.89 -6.24
CA LEU A 120 8.30 -12.07 -5.63
C LEU A 120 7.50 -12.82 -4.56
N VAL A 121 7.61 -14.16 -4.51
CA VAL A 121 6.92 -14.98 -3.50
C VAL A 121 7.81 -15.10 -2.27
N PRO A 122 7.36 -14.67 -1.07
CA PRO A 122 8.11 -14.84 0.18
C PRO A 122 8.50 -16.31 0.40
N LEU A 123 9.64 -16.55 1.06
CA LEU A 123 10.28 -17.87 1.29
C LEU A 123 10.81 -18.55 0.01
N LEU A 124 9.99 -18.64 -1.04
CA LEU A 124 10.42 -19.20 -2.34
C LEU A 124 11.48 -18.33 -3.02
N ASN A 125 11.53 -17.04 -2.70
CA ASN A 125 12.53 -16.11 -3.21
C ASN A 125 13.97 -16.57 -2.96
N PHE A 126 14.31 -17.02 -1.76
CA PHE A 126 15.66 -17.49 -1.43
C PHE A 126 16.03 -18.77 -2.19
N VAL A 127 15.10 -19.73 -2.24
CA VAL A 127 15.29 -20.99 -3.01
C VAL A 127 15.51 -20.67 -4.49
N THR A 128 14.70 -19.78 -5.03
CA THR A 128 14.79 -19.32 -6.41
C THR A 128 16.13 -18.65 -6.71
N MET A 129 16.58 -17.74 -5.85
CA MET A 129 17.87 -17.07 -6.01
C MET A 129 19.02 -18.10 -6.03
N LEU A 130 19.00 -19.09 -5.13
CA LEU A 130 19.99 -20.16 -5.08
C LEU A 130 19.98 -21.03 -6.35
N LEU A 131 18.79 -21.40 -6.85
CA LEU A 131 18.66 -22.17 -8.09
C LEU A 131 19.24 -21.39 -9.29
N LEU A 132 18.93 -20.10 -9.41
CA LEU A 132 19.45 -19.23 -10.48
C LEU A 132 20.98 -19.03 -10.42
N CYS A 133 21.57 -19.16 -9.24
CA CYS A 133 23.02 -19.19 -9.04
C CYS A 133 23.68 -20.48 -9.52
N ILE A 134 22.94 -21.59 -9.65
CA ILE A 134 23.49 -22.91 -10.01
C ILE A 134 23.26 -23.23 -11.49
N LEU A 135 22.09 -22.88 -12.03
CA LEU A 135 21.71 -23.22 -13.40
C LEU A 135 22.77 -22.76 -14.42
N PRO A 136 23.09 -23.55 -15.46
CA PRO A 136 23.99 -23.14 -16.53
C PRO A 136 23.32 -22.13 -17.48
N ASN A 137 24.11 -21.45 -18.31
CA ASN A 137 23.57 -20.65 -19.41
C ASN A 137 23.16 -21.59 -20.55
N ARG A 138 22.01 -21.34 -21.17
CA ARG A 138 21.61 -22.09 -22.36
C ARG A 138 22.55 -21.73 -23.52
N ALA A 139 23.23 -22.71 -24.10
CA ALA A 139 24.03 -22.49 -25.30
C ALA A 139 23.09 -22.15 -26.47
N GLY A 140 23.28 -21.00 -27.12
CA GLY A 140 22.75 -20.78 -28.47
C GLY A 140 21.55 -19.84 -28.67
N ARG A 141 21.39 -18.74 -27.91
CA ARG A 141 20.45 -17.68 -28.32
C ARG A 141 20.95 -16.26 -28.07
N SER A 142 22.18 -15.97 -28.51
CA SER A 142 22.66 -14.59 -28.66
C SER A 142 22.77 -14.25 -30.14
N LYS A 143 21.65 -13.85 -30.75
CA LYS A 143 21.66 -12.89 -31.85
C LYS A 143 20.69 -11.80 -31.46
N ILE A 144 21.23 -10.77 -30.81
CA ILE A 144 20.58 -9.46 -30.72
C ILE A 144 20.42 -8.98 -32.16
N LYS A 145 19.24 -9.18 -32.74
CA LYS A 145 18.89 -8.48 -33.98
C LYS A 145 18.68 -7.02 -33.56
N ASN A 146 19.59 -6.14 -33.97
CA ASN A 146 19.38 -4.70 -33.91
C ASN A 146 18.02 -4.41 -34.57
N LEU A 147 17.00 -4.10 -33.76
CA LEU A 147 15.68 -3.73 -34.25
C LEU A 147 15.68 -2.22 -34.49
N PRO A 148 15.28 -1.76 -35.69
CA PRO A 148 15.24 -0.35 -36.01
C PRO A 148 14.20 0.36 -35.15
N VAL A 149 14.53 1.58 -34.71
CA VAL A 149 13.63 2.48 -33.99
C VAL A 149 12.60 3.05 -34.96
N ALA A 150 11.32 2.85 -34.61
CA ALA A 150 10.11 3.56 -35.05
C ALA A 150 9.80 3.62 -36.57
N THR A 151 8.75 2.88 -36.96
CA THR A 151 7.93 3.12 -38.17
C THR A 151 6.43 2.93 -37.81
N PRO A 152 5.47 3.36 -38.65
CA PRO A 152 4.12 3.78 -38.23
C PRO A 152 3.29 2.63 -37.65
N ILE A 153 2.38 2.99 -36.75
CA ILE A 153 1.58 2.09 -35.89
C ILE A 153 0.89 0.99 -36.72
N PRO A 154 1.32 -0.29 -36.63
CA PRO A 154 0.62 -1.38 -37.31
C PRO A 154 -0.63 -1.77 -36.51
N SER A 155 -1.74 -2.05 -37.19
CA SER A 155 -3.02 -2.53 -36.61
C SER A 155 -2.87 -3.72 -35.65
N ASN A 156 -1.85 -4.57 -35.86
CA ASN A 156 -1.53 -5.71 -35.00
C ASN A 156 -1.02 -5.31 -33.59
N ARG A 157 -0.46 -4.11 -33.43
CA ARG A 157 0.04 -3.59 -32.14
C ARG A 157 -1.12 -3.20 -31.23
N ILE A 158 -2.06 -2.42 -31.77
CA ILE A 158 -3.27 -2.01 -31.05
C ILE A 158 -4.07 -3.24 -30.63
N ARG A 159 -4.22 -4.22 -31.53
CA ARG A 159 -4.88 -5.50 -31.21
C ARG A 159 -4.20 -6.25 -30.06
N SER A 160 -2.86 -6.26 -30.02
CA SER A 160 -2.10 -6.92 -28.95
C SER A 160 -2.24 -6.18 -27.61
N ALA A 161 -2.16 -4.84 -27.62
CA ALA A 161 -2.39 -4.02 -26.43
C ALA A 161 -3.80 -4.24 -25.86
N ILE A 162 -4.82 -4.17 -26.72
CA ILE A 162 -6.22 -4.42 -26.36
C ILE A 162 -6.39 -5.83 -25.77
N SER A 163 -5.80 -6.86 -26.39
CA SER A 163 -5.86 -8.21 -25.84
C SER A 163 -5.20 -8.34 -24.46
N GLY A 164 -4.07 -7.65 -24.25
CA GLY A 164 -3.41 -7.58 -22.95
C GLY A 164 -4.30 -6.91 -21.90
N MET A 165 -4.95 -5.80 -22.25
CA MET A 165 -5.90 -5.11 -21.36
C MET A 165 -7.07 -6.01 -20.99
N PHE A 166 -7.71 -6.68 -21.94
CA PHE A 166 -8.82 -7.59 -21.65
C PHE A 166 -8.39 -8.74 -20.73
N ILE A 167 -7.22 -9.34 -20.97
CA ILE A 167 -6.68 -10.40 -20.10
C ILE A 167 -6.39 -9.87 -18.70
N SER A 168 -5.81 -8.67 -18.59
CA SER A 168 -5.55 -8.01 -17.31
C SER A 168 -6.84 -7.72 -16.55
N ILE A 169 -7.85 -7.13 -17.20
CA ILE A 169 -9.14 -6.83 -16.56
C ILE A 169 -9.82 -8.12 -16.09
N ALA A 170 -9.92 -9.13 -16.95
CA ALA A 170 -10.53 -10.40 -16.58
C ALA A 170 -9.77 -11.09 -15.43
N GLY A 171 -8.44 -11.16 -15.52
CA GLY A 171 -7.61 -11.71 -14.45
C GLY A 171 -7.73 -10.93 -13.15
N SER A 172 -7.80 -9.60 -13.23
CA SER A 172 -7.99 -8.72 -12.09
C SER A 172 -9.34 -8.93 -11.40
N LEU A 173 -10.43 -9.03 -12.16
CA LEU A 173 -11.76 -9.29 -11.57
C LEU A 173 -11.81 -10.66 -10.88
N VAL A 174 -11.22 -11.69 -11.48
CA VAL A 174 -11.13 -13.03 -10.87
C VAL A 174 -10.31 -13.00 -9.58
N LEU A 175 -9.17 -12.31 -9.60
CA LEU A 175 -8.31 -12.19 -8.42
C LEU A 175 -8.95 -11.39 -7.31
N TYR A 176 -9.61 -10.27 -7.64
CA TYR A 176 -10.39 -9.50 -6.69
C TYR A 176 -11.44 -10.39 -6.05
N ALA A 177 -12.24 -11.10 -6.87
CA ALA A 177 -13.27 -12.01 -6.37
C ALA A 177 -12.68 -13.08 -5.45
N LEU A 178 -11.55 -13.69 -5.82
CA LEU A 178 -10.88 -14.69 -5.00
C LEU A 178 -10.39 -14.11 -3.67
N SER A 179 -9.69 -12.97 -3.69
CA SER A 179 -9.17 -12.28 -2.50
C SER A 179 -10.29 -11.89 -1.53
N VAL A 180 -11.37 -11.32 -2.04
CA VAL A 180 -12.45 -10.77 -1.20
C VAL A 180 -13.44 -11.84 -0.76
N THR A 181 -13.81 -12.80 -1.63
CA THR A 181 -14.84 -13.81 -1.29
C THR A 181 -14.27 -15.05 -0.62
N VAL A 182 -13.11 -15.54 -1.07
CA VAL A 182 -12.50 -16.79 -0.56
C VAL A 182 -11.56 -16.49 0.59
N PHE A 183 -10.62 -15.56 0.39
CA PHE A 183 -9.62 -15.24 1.42
C PHE A 183 -10.11 -14.19 2.44
N LYS A 184 -11.17 -13.43 2.11
CA LYS A 184 -11.71 -12.32 2.93
C LYS A 184 -10.62 -11.35 3.39
N ASN A 185 -9.61 -11.14 2.55
CA ASN A 185 -8.44 -10.34 2.88
C ASN A 185 -8.20 -9.24 1.84
N TYR A 186 -8.00 -8.02 2.33
CA TYR A 186 -7.52 -6.87 1.57
C TYR A 186 -6.01 -6.74 1.80
N GLY A 187 -5.29 -7.73 1.26
CA GLY A 187 -3.87 -7.98 1.51
C GLY A 187 -2.91 -7.46 0.44
N ILE A 188 -1.66 -7.89 0.54
CA ILE A 188 -0.57 -7.51 -0.38
C ILE A 188 -0.89 -7.93 -1.82
N LEU A 189 -1.55 -9.08 -2.01
CA LEU A 189 -1.95 -9.53 -3.34
C LEU A 189 -2.83 -8.50 -4.07
N LEU A 190 -3.81 -7.91 -3.37
CA LEU A 190 -4.77 -7.00 -3.96
C LEU A 190 -4.16 -5.63 -4.29
N PHE A 191 -3.29 -5.11 -3.42
CA PHE A 191 -2.78 -3.74 -3.56
C PHE A 191 -1.39 -3.64 -4.20
N PHE A 192 -0.58 -4.69 -4.16
CA PHE A 192 0.71 -4.76 -4.85
C PHE A 192 0.71 -5.76 -5.99
N GLY A 193 0.27 -6.99 -5.73
CA GLY A 193 0.33 -8.07 -6.71
C GLY A 193 -0.45 -7.74 -7.98
N MET A 194 -1.68 -7.28 -7.82
CA MET A 194 -2.59 -6.93 -8.90
C MET A 194 -2.08 -5.81 -9.82
N PRO A 195 -1.67 -4.62 -9.32
CA PRO A 195 -1.06 -3.61 -10.18
C PRO A 195 0.21 -4.10 -10.89
N VAL A 196 1.07 -4.89 -10.23
CA VAL A 196 2.24 -5.50 -10.90
C VAL A 196 1.80 -6.41 -12.05
N LEU A 197 0.80 -7.26 -11.83
CA LEU A 197 0.29 -8.18 -12.85
C LEU A 197 -0.32 -7.45 -14.05
N VAL A 198 -1.13 -6.43 -13.79
CA VAL A 198 -1.69 -5.56 -14.83
C VAL A 198 -0.55 -4.95 -15.65
N GLY A 199 0.45 -4.37 -14.97
CA GLY A 199 1.62 -3.79 -15.62
C GLY A 199 2.39 -4.80 -16.48
N VAL A 200 2.67 -6.00 -15.94
CA VAL A 200 3.41 -7.06 -16.65
C VAL A 200 2.66 -7.51 -17.90
N ILE A 201 1.38 -7.86 -17.78
CA ILE A 201 0.58 -8.42 -18.89
C ILE A 201 0.42 -7.39 -20.00
N THR A 202 -0.06 -6.18 -19.66
CA THR A 202 -0.31 -5.12 -20.63
C THR A 202 0.97 -4.72 -21.36
N SER A 203 2.06 -4.54 -20.62
CA SER A 203 3.34 -4.11 -21.18
C SER A 203 4.04 -5.20 -21.98
N TYR A 204 3.97 -6.46 -21.53
CA TYR A 204 4.50 -7.59 -22.29
C TYR A 204 3.75 -7.73 -23.63
N MET A 205 2.41 -7.72 -23.60
CA MET A 205 1.59 -7.80 -24.81
C MET A 205 1.82 -6.64 -25.77
N PHE A 206 2.03 -5.43 -25.25
CA PHE A 206 2.34 -4.26 -26.06
C PHE A 206 3.72 -4.33 -26.73
N ASN A 207 4.71 -4.90 -26.05
CA ASN A 207 6.10 -4.94 -26.50
C ASN A 207 6.50 -6.26 -27.20
N ARG A 208 5.66 -7.30 -27.20
CA ARG A 208 6.03 -8.65 -27.67
C ARG A 208 6.44 -8.75 -29.14
N VAL A 209 5.94 -7.87 -29.99
CA VAL A 209 6.27 -7.85 -31.44
C VAL A 209 7.45 -6.93 -31.70
N GLU A 210 7.42 -5.75 -31.09
CA GLU A 210 8.43 -4.70 -31.26
C GLU A 210 8.54 -3.90 -29.97
N ILE A 211 9.76 -3.71 -29.48
CA ILE A 211 10.02 -2.98 -28.24
C ILE A 211 9.77 -1.49 -28.43
N GLN A 212 8.85 -0.96 -27.62
CA GLN A 212 8.46 0.45 -27.63
C GLN A 212 9.26 1.26 -26.63
N SER A 213 9.13 2.58 -26.70
CA SER A 213 9.72 3.49 -25.71
C SER A 213 9.23 3.16 -24.29
N THR A 214 10.06 3.45 -23.28
CA THR A 214 9.68 3.25 -21.88
C THR A 214 8.45 4.06 -21.52
N GLY A 215 8.36 5.32 -21.98
CA GLY A 215 7.20 6.19 -21.72
C GLY A 215 5.89 5.62 -22.27
N GLN A 216 5.88 5.13 -23.52
CA GLN A 216 4.67 4.51 -24.09
C GLN A 216 4.29 3.21 -23.37
N THR A 217 5.27 2.46 -22.89
CA THR A 217 5.01 1.23 -22.14
C THR A 217 4.35 1.54 -20.79
N VAL A 218 4.90 2.52 -20.06
CA VAL A 218 4.30 2.99 -18.81
C VAL A 218 2.90 3.52 -19.06
N LEU A 219 2.69 4.37 -20.08
CA LEU A 219 1.38 4.92 -20.42
C LEU A 219 0.34 3.82 -20.68
N VAL A 220 0.70 2.76 -21.42
CA VAL A 220 -0.23 1.64 -21.68
C VAL A 220 -0.57 0.87 -20.40
N ALA A 221 0.37 0.74 -19.47
CA ALA A 221 0.13 0.12 -18.18
C ALA A 221 -0.76 0.99 -17.27
N GLU A 222 -0.54 2.31 -17.26
CA GLU A 222 -1.39 3.28 -16.55
C GLU A 222 -2.82 3.27 -17.07
N ILE A 223 -3.00 3.25 -18.39
CA ILE A 223 -4.32 3.07 -19.01
C ILE A 223 -4.92 1.72 -18.58
N GLY A 224 -4.11 0.66 -18.53
CA GLY A 224 -4.53 -0.65 -18.05
C GLY A 224 -5.07 -0.63 -16.63
N ILE A 225 -4.36 -0.03 -15.68
CA ILE A 225 -4.82 0.04 -14.28
C ILE A 225 -6.06 0.93 -14.13
N LEU A 226 -6.12 2.05 -14.86
CA LEU A 226 -7.31 2.91 -14.90
C LEU A 226 -8.54 2.17 -15.42
N LEU A 227 -8.39 1.36 -16.47
CA LEU A 227 -9.48 0.53 -17.01
C LEU A 227 -9.87 -0.60 -16.04
N CYS A 228 -8.92 -1.22 -15.34
CA CYS A 228 -9.22 -2.18 -14.28
C CYS A 228 -10.01 -1.54 -13.13
N SER A 229 -9.60 -0.36 -12.66
CA SER A 229 -10.35 0.41 -11.66
C SER A 229 -11.73 0.82 -12.16
N GLY A 230 -11.82 1.27 -13.41
CA GLY A 230 -13.10 1.58 -14.06
C GLY A 230 -14.01 0.36 -14.17
N ALA A 231 -13.47 -0.83 -14.41
CA ALA A 231 -14.25 -2.07 -14.42
C ALA A 231 -14.83 -2.36 -13.02
N LEU A 232 -14.06 -2.19 -11.94
CA LEU A 232 -14.57 -2.35 -10.57
C LEU A 232 -15.73 -1.38 -10.26
N LEU A 233 -15.67 -0.14 -10.76
CA LEU A 233 -16.78 0.82 -10.68
C LEU A 233 -18.00 0.34 -11.47
N VAL A 234 -17.82 -0.04 -12.74
CA VAL A 234 -18.91 -0.45 -13.65
C VAL A 234 -19.59 -1.74 -13.17
N PHE A 235 -18.88 -2.62 -12.48
CA PHE A 235 -19.47 -3.82 -11.88
C PHE A 235 -20.03 -3.56 -10.46
N ALA A 236 -20.07 -2.31 -10.01
CA ALA A 236 -20.60 -1.90 -8.70
C ALA A 236 -19.92 -2.65 -7.53
N VAL A 237 -18.64 -2.98 -7.70
CA VAL A 237 -17.85 -3.73 -6.71
C VAL A 237 -17.16 -2.78 -5.73
N GLU A 238 -16.60 -1.69 -6.25
CA GLU A 238 -15.93 -0.64 -5.49
C GLU A 238 -16.60 0.71 -5.74
N GLY A 239 -16.38 1.66 -4.82
CA GLY A 239 -16.84 3.04 -4.98
C GLY A 239 -15.76 3.98 -5.50
N ILE A 240 -16.17 5.20 -5.87
CA ILE A 240 -15.28 6.21 -6.46
C ILE A 240 -14.23 6.66 -5.43
N ILE A 241 -14.60 6.81 -4.16
CA ILE A 241 -13.69 7.34 -3.13
C ILE A 241 -12.57 6.34 -2.90
N CYS A 242 -12.89 5.06 -2.69
CA CYS A 242 -11.88 4.03 -2.51
C CYS A 242 -10.96 3.86 -3.72
N ILE A 243 -11.47 4.03 -4.94
CA ILE A 243 -10.61 4.02 -6.13
C ILE A 243 -9.70 5.23 -6.18
N VAL A 244 -10.19 6.43 -5.86
CA VAL A 244 -9.34 7.63 -5.77
C VAL A 244 -8.27 7.45 -4.69
N MET A 245 -8.60 6.83 -3.56
CA MET A 245 -7.65 6.48 -2.51
C MET A 245 -6.66 5.41 -2.95
N LEU A 246 -7.04 4.47 -3.82
CA LEU A 246 -6.16 3.40 -4.32
C LEU A 246 -5.20 3.86 -5.42
N LEU A 247 -5.66 4.73 -6.32
CA LEU A 247 -4.95 5.08 -7.56
C LEU A 247 -3.51 5.59 -7.35
N PRO A 248 -3.20 6.47 -6.37
CA PRO A 248 -1.83 6.93 -6.15
C PRO A 248 -0.86 5.77 -5.88
N LEU A 249 -1.27 4.80 -5.06
CA LEU A 249 -0.48 3.60 -4.79
C LEU A 249 -0.39 2.73 -6.05
N ALA A 250 -1.53 2.42 -6.68
CA ALA A 250 -1.58 1.52 -7.82
C ALA A 250 -0.79 2.03 -9.04
N ALA A 251 -0.82 3.34 -9.32
CA ALA A 251 -0.08 3.99 -10.40
C ALA A 251 1.44 3.88 -10.19
N VAL A 252 1.94 4.03 -8.96
CA VAL A 252 3.38 3.83 -8.71
C VAL A 252 3.78 2.37 -8.89
N ILE A 253 2.96 1.43 -8.41
CA ILE A 253 3.28 0.00 -8.46
C ILE A 253 3.15 -0.57 -9.88
N VAL A 254 2.18 -0.10 -10.68
CA VAL A 254 1.99 -0.60 -12.06
C VAL A 254 3.21 -0.32 -12.93
N ILE A 255 3.96 0.75 -12.69
CA ILE A 255 5.22 1.07 -13.38
C ILE A 255 6.24 -0.06 -13.22
N ILE A 256 6.36 -0.63 -12.01
CA ILE A 256 7.29 -1.75 -11.75
C ILE A 256 6.90 -2.94 -12.62
N GLY A 257 5.60 -3.29 -12.63
CA GLY A 257 5.07 -4.33 -13.50
C GLY A 257 5.32 -4.05 -14.99
N ALA A 258 5.12 -2.81 -15.42
CA ALA A 258 5.31 -2.38 -16.80
C ALA A 258 6.74 -2.59 -17.28
N LEU A 259 7.72 -2.20 -16.45
CA LEU A 259 9.13 -2.37 -16.73
C LEU A 259 9.54 -3.85 -16.77
N ILE A 260 8.97 -4.69 -15.89
CA ILE A 260 9.18 -6.15 -15.90
C ILE A 260 8.60 -6.75 -17.21
N GLY A 261 7.36 -6.44 -17.56
CA GLY A 261 6.72 -6.91 -18.78
C GLY A 261 7.48 -6.51 -20.04
N ARG A 262 7.98 -5.28 -20.09
CA ARG A 262 8.87 -4.79 -21.15
C ARG A 262 10.17 -5.58 -21.23
N SER A 263 10.80 -5.84 -20.09
CA SER A 263 12.02 -6.66 -20.00
C SER A 263 11.78 -8.06 -20.56
N MET A 264 10.68 -8.70 -20.19
CA MET A 264 10.31 -10.03 -20.66
C MET A 264 10.15 -10.06 -22.18
N ALA A 265 9.50 -9.05 -22.76
CA ALA A 265 9.40 -8.90 -24.21
C ALA A 265 10.78 -8.70 -24.87
N ALA A 266 11.63 -7.83 -24.31
CA ALA A 266 12.96 -7.54 -24.83
C ALA A 266 13.90 -8.75 -24.85
N ASN A 267 13.69 -9.72 -23.95
CA ASN A 267 14.45 -10.96 -23.90
C ASN A 267 13.80 -12.12 -24.67
N ASN A 268 12.77 -11.85 -25.49
CA ASN A 268 12.03 -12.86 -26.26
C ASN A 268 11.51 -14.01 -25.38
N ALA A 269 11.07 -13.72 -24.15
CA ALA A 269 10.37 -14.70 -23.32
C ALA A 269 9.14 -15.22 -24.09
N SER A 270 8.96 -16.53 -24.16
CA SER A 270 7.85 -17.09 -24.96
C SER A 270 6.50 -16.79 -24.32
N GLY A 271 5.51 -16.38 -25.11
CA GLY A 271 4.19 -15.98 -24.62
C GLY A 271 3.49 -17.04 -23.77
N GLY A 272 3.57 -18.32 -24.16
CA GLY A 272 2.99 -19.42 -23.38
C GLY A 272 3.56 -19.51 -21.98
N HIS A 273 4.89 -19.46 -21.83
CA HIS A 273 5.52 -19.49 -20.51
C HIS A 273 5.22 -18.25 -19.68
N VAL A 274 5.07 -17.07 -20.27
CA VAL A 274 4.70 -15.84 -19.54
C VAL A 274 3.31 -15.96 -18.93
N THR A 275 2.31 -16.38 -19.71
CA THR A 275 0.93 -16.56 -19.23
C THR A 275 0.86 -17.63 -18.14
N THR A 276 1.52 -18.79 -18.33
CA THR A 276 1.57 -19.84 -17.30
C THR A 276 2.30 -19.37 -16.04
N SER A 277 3.38 -18.58 -16.18
CA SER A 277 4.12 -18.04 -15.03
C SER A 277 3.24 -17.18 -14.16
N ILE A 278 2.50 -16.28 -14.81
CA ILE A 278 1.60 -15.34 -14.15
C ILE A 278 0.49 -16.11 -13.44
N LEU A 279 -0.17 -17.05 -14.12
CA LEU A 279 -1.24 -17.86 -13.54
C LEU A 279 -0.79 -18.68 -12.32
N LEU A 280 0.45 -19.18 -12.31
CA LEU A 280 1.01 -19.94 -11.18
C LEU A 280 1.49 -19.06 -10.01
N LEU A 281 1.82 -17.80 -10.26
CA LEU A 281 2.17 -16.86 -9.19
C LEU A 281 0.94 -16.44 -8.37
N LEU A 282 -0.26 -16.49 -8.97
CA LEU A 282 -1.50 -16.05 -8.32
C LEU A 282 -1.82 -16.81 -7.02
N PRO A 283 -1.86 -18.17 -6.99
CA PRO A 283 -2.18 -18.91 -5.79
C PRO A 283 -1.06 -18.85 -4.75
N LEU A 284 0.19 -18.68 -5.22
CA LEU A 284 1.38 -18.61 -4.35
C LEU A 284 1.45 -17.29 -3.59
N LEU A 285 1.09 -16.18 -4.23
CA LEU A 285 1.01 -14.88 -3.57
C LEU A 285 -0.17 -14.82 -2.58
N SER A 286 -1.31 -15.43 -2.90
CA SER A 286 -2.44 -15.48 -1.95
C SER A 286 -2.16 -16.30 -0.69
N GLY A 287 -1.30 -17.32 -0.77
CA GLY A 287 -0.94 -18.14 0.38
C GLY A 287 -0.04 -17.42 1.40
N ALA A 288 0.69 -16.40 0.98
CA ALA A 288 1.56 -15.61 1.87
C ALA A 288 0.74 -14.70 2.80
N ASP A 289 -0.43 -14.25 2.36
CA ASP A 289 -1.36 -13.38 3.10
C ASP A 289 -2.12 -14.15 4.22
N LEU A 290 -2.02 -15.48 4.28
CA LEU A 290 -2.66 -16.31 5.33
C LEU A 290 -1.84 -16.39 6.62
N LEU A 291 -0.62 -15.85 6.64
CA LEU A 291 0.28 -15.88 7.79
C LEU A 291 0.12 -14.65 8.70
N GLU A 292 -0.85 -13.77 8.45
CA GLU A 292 -1.02 -12.52 9.18
C GLU A 292 -1.76 -12.69 10.53
N ASN A 293 -1.11 -12.13 11.54
CA ASN A 293 -1.50 -12.06 12.96
C ASN A 293 -2.31 -10.78 13.24
N GLU A 294 -2.80 -10.64 14.48
CA GLU A 294 -3.54 -9.49 15.02
C GLU A 294 -3.10 -8.13 14.46
N ALA A 295 -4.07 -7.35 13.96
CA ALA A 295 -3.81 -6.01 13.45
C ALA A 295 -3.35 -5.09 14.60
N PRO A 296 -2.30 -4.27 14.40
CA PRO A 296 -1.85 -3.32 15.40
C PRO A 296 -2.97 -2.32 15.72
N VAL A 297 -2.98 -1.85 16.96
CA VAL A 297 -3.88 -0.80 17.43
C VAL A 297 -3.15 0.54 17.25
N TYR A 298 -3.81 1.47 16.55
CA TYR A 298 -3.35 2.82 16.32
C TYR A 298 -4.10 3.80 17.22
N GLU A 299 -3.46 4.89 17.61
CA GLU A 299 -4.07 5.98 18.38
C GLU A 299 -4.00 7.30 17.58
N VAL A 300 -5.13 8.00 17.49
CA VAL A 300 -5.21 9.37 16.97
C VAL A 300 -5.64 10.29 18.09
N ILE A 301 -4.82 11.31 18.36
CA ILE A 301 -5.09 12.34 19.36
C ILE A 301 -5.33 13.67 18.66
N SER A 302 -6.33 14.42 19.11
CA SER A 302 -6.61 15.79 18.66
C SER A 302 -6.92 16.66 19.86
N THR A 303 -6.59 17.95 19.79
CA THR A 303 -6.74 18.85 20.93
C THR A 303 -7.37 20.18 20.52
N VAL A 304 -8.05 20.81 21.47
CA VAL A 304 -8.55 22.19 21.35
C VAL A 304 -8.43 22.90 22.70
N VAL A 305 -8.16 24.20 22.68
CA VAL A 305 -8.22 25.06 23.87
C VAL A 305 -9.58 25.75 23.92
N ILE A 306 -10.24 25.66 25.08
CA ILE A 306 -11.57 26.20 25.36
C ILE A 306 -11.45 27.26 26.46
N ASP A 307 -12.05 28.42 26.23
CA ASP A 307 -12.08 29.55 27.15
C ASP A 307 -13.17 29.39 28.24
N ALA A 308 -13.18 28.22 28.89
CA ALA A 308 -14.08 27.84 29.98
C ALA A 308 -13.41 26.82 30.93
N PRO A 309 -13.80 26.77 32.22
CA PRO A 309 -13.27 25.78 33.16
C PRO A 309 -13.78 24.37 32.86
N PRO A 310 -13.05 23.30 33.25
CA PRO A 310 -13.46 21.92 32.97
C PRO A 310 -14.86 21.57 33.45
N GLU A 311 -15.31 22.17 34.56
CA GLU A 311 -16.65 22.00 35.12
C GLU A 311 -17.77 22.44 34.16
N GLU A 312 -17.53 23.49 33.37
CA GLU A 312 -18.49 24.02 32.38
C GLU A 312 -18.38 23.28 31.04
N VAL A 313 -17.21 22.75 30.71
CA VAL A 313 -16.99 21.93 29.50
C VAL A 313 -17.57 20.52 29.67
N TRP A 314 -17.49 19.95 30.88
CA TRP A 314 -17.86 18.56 31.16
C TRP A 314 -19.25 18.13 30.68
N PRO A 315 -20.34 18.90 30.88
CA PRO A 315 -21.66 18.54 30.37
C PRO A 315 -21.69 18.32 28.85
N ASN A 316 -20.93 19.12 28.10
CA ASN A 316 -20.85 19.07 26.64
C ASN A 316 -19.96 17.91 26.12
N VAL A 317 -19.12 17.32 26.99
CA VAL A 317 -18.27 16.15 26.68
C VAL A 317 -19.05 14.85 26.85
N ILE A 318 -19.88 14.76 27.89
CA ILE A 318 -20.73 13.59 28.13
C ILE A 318 -21.74 13.41 26.99
N GLY A 319 -22.32 14.50 26.51
CA GLY A 319 -23.23 14.54 25.38
C GLY A 319 -23.32 15.95 24.83
N PHE A 320 -23.63 16.07 23.54
CA PHE A 320 -23.75 17.37 22.89
C PHE A 320 -24.97 17.39 21.98
N SER A 321 -25.57 18.58 21.88
CA SER A 321 -26.67 18.85 20.97
C SER A 321 -26.23 18.75 19.50
N GLU A 322 -27.21 18.77 18.61
CA GLU A 322 -27.00 18.63 17.17
C GLU A 322 -25.94 19.62 16.64
N LEU A 323 -24.98 19.06 15.91
CA LEU A 323 -23.95 19.81 15.21
C LEU A 323 -24.53 20.42 13.95
N ASP A 324 -24.09 21.63 13.61
CA ASP A 324 -24.47 22.29 12.36
C ASP A 324 -24.13 21.38 11.14
N ALA A 325 -25.12 21.14 10.27
CA ALA A 325 -25.03 20.27 9.07
C ALA A 325 -23.97 20.77 8.05
N PRO A 326 -23.36 19.88 7.25
CA PRO A 326 -21.92 19.73 7.15
C PRO A 326 -21.23 20.99 6.59
N PRO A 327 -20.27 21.61 7.32
CA PRO A 327 -19.62 22.83 6.86
C PRO A 327 -18.50 22.58 5.83
N ALA A 328 -18.15 21.32 5.52
CA ALA A 328 -17.00 21.01 4.69
C ALA A 328 -17.29 20.01 3.57
N TRP A 329 -16.82 20.33 2.36
CA TRP A 329 -17.04 19.59 1.11
C TRP A 329 -16.67 18.10 1.18
N TYR A 330 -15.70 17.73 2.02
CA TYR A 330 -15.24 16.34 2.13
C TYR A 330 -16.20 15.43 2.91
N PHE A 331 -17.05 15.97 3.79
CA PHE A 331 -18.11 15.18 4.43
C PHE A 331 -19.27 14.91 3.46
N GLU A 332 -19.48 15.80 2.48
CA GLU A 332 -20.45 15.59 1.40
C GLU A 332 -20.00 14.47 0.43
N LEU A 333 -18.72 14.12 0.43
CA LEU A 333 -18.22 12.98 -0.32
C LEU A 333 -18.65 11.64 0.27
N GLY A 334 -19.26 11.60 1.45
CA GLY A 334 -19.81 10.37 2.03
C GLY A 334 -19.03 9.81 3.22
N ILE A 335 -17.94 10.44 3.64
CA ILE A 335 -17.26 10.10 4.91
C ILE A 335 -18.24 10.26 6.07
N ALA A 336 -18.31 9.29 6.97
CA ALA A 336 -19.19 9.36 8.13
C ALA A 336 -18.80 10.52 9.05
N TYR A 337 -19.79 11.28 9.52
CA TYR A 337 -19.56 12.43 10.41
C TYR A 337 -20.58 12.49 11.54
N PRO A 338 -20.19 13.00 12.72
CA PRO A 338 -21.05 13.07 13.89
C PRO A 338 -22.12 14.14 13.73
N LEU A 339 -23.33 13.80 14.18
CA LEU A 339 -24.53 14.62 14.18
C LEU A 339 -24.88 15.08 15.60
N ARG A 340 -24.88 14.18 16.58
CA ARG A 340 -25.18 14.48 17.99
C ARG A 340 -24.73 13.32 18.88
N ALA A 341 -24.61 13.57 20.18
CA ALA A 341 -24.34 12.52 21.17
C ALA A 341 -25.28 12.64 22.36
N THR A 342 -25.95 11.54 22.70
CA THR A 342 -26.78 11.42 23.90
C THR A 342 -26.18 10.39 24.85
N ILE A 343 -26.55 10.46 26.12
CA ILE A 343 -26.14 9.48 27.12
C ILE A 343 -27.35 8.95 27.89
N ASP A 344 -27.37 7.64 28.09
CA ASP A 344 -28.34 6.94 28.91
C ASP A 344 -27.65 6.44 30.18
N GLY A 345 -28.01 7.03 31.33
CA GLY A 345 -27.41 6.75 32.63
C GLY A 345 -26.34 7.77 33.06
N GLU A 346 -25.70 7.49 34.20
CA GLU A 346 -24.63 8.32 34.76
C GLU A 346 -23.52 7.42 35.35
N GLY A 347 -22.26 7.82 35.19
CA GLY A 347 -21.12 7.09 35.74
C GLY A 347 -20.63 5.94 34.85
N VAL A 348 -19.80 5.07 35.42
CA VAL A 348 -19.30 3.87 34.74
C VAL A 348 -20.47 2.92 34.44
N GLY A 349 -20.55 2.44 33.20
CA GLY A 349 -21.65 1.61 32.71
C GLY A 349 -22.79 2.37 32.06
N ALA A 350 -22.80 3.72 32.12
CA ALA A 350 -23.68 4.52 31.27
C ALA A 350 -23.39 4.25 29.79
N ILE A 351 -24.38 4.40 28.92
CA ILE A 351 -24.22 4.14 27.48
C ILE A 351 -24.33 5.45 26.73
N ARG A 352 -23.24 5.83 26.06
CA ARG A 352 -23.25 6.96 25.14
C ARG A 352 -23.65 6.50 23.74
N HIS A 353 -24.60 7.21 23.15
CA HIS A 353 -25.09 6.98 21.79
C HIS A 353 -24.66 8.16 20.92
N CYS A 354 -23.66 7.93 20.08
CA CYS A 354 -23.15 8.95 19.17
C CYS A 354 -23.70 8.69 17.76
N GLU A 355 -24.58 9.56 17.29
CA GLU A 355 -25.21 9.42 15.98
C GLU A 355 -24.33 10.04 14.89
N PHE A 356 -24.04 9.26 13.86
CA PHE A 356 -23.33 9.69 12.65
C PHE A 356 -24.26 9.62 11.43
N SER A 357 -23.84 10.25 10.34
CA SER A 357 -24.53 10.22 9.05
C SER A 357 -24.74 8.80 8.46
N THR A 358 -23.96 7.81 8.90
CA THR A 358 -24.05 6.41 8.46
C THR A 358 -24.65 5.46 9.50
N GLY A 359 -25.05 5.97 10.67
CA GLY A 359 -25.61 5.18 11.77
C GLY A 359 -25.01 5.55 13.13
N ALA A 360 -25.39 4.85 14.18
CA ALA A 360 -24.97 5.18 15.54
C ALA A 360 -23.81 4.32 16.04
N PHE A 361 -22.87 4.95 16.73
CA PHE A 361 -21.95 4.29 17.66
C PHE A 361 -22.66 3.99 18.98
N VAL A 362 -22.28 2.86 19.59
CA VAL A 362 -22.71 2.49 20.96
C VAL A 362 -21.48 2.39 21.84
N GLU A 363 -21.40 3.31 22.77
CA GLU A 363 -20.19 3.67 23.49
C GLU A 363 -20.39 3.54 25.02
N PRO A 364 -20.35 2.32 25.59
CA PRO A 364 -20.41 2.15 27.03
C PRO A 364 -19.22 2.83 27.73
N ILE A 365 -19.53 3.61 28.76
CA ILE A 365 -18.55 4.31 29.58
C ILE A 365 -17.80 3.30 30.45
N THR A 366 -16.47 3.33 30.36
CA THR A 366 -15.56 2.50 31.18
C THR A 366 -14.84 3.30 32.25
N VAL A 367 -14.63 4.61 32.03
CA VAL A 367 -14.07 5.53 33.04
C VAL A 367 -14.91 6.80 33.09
N TRP A 368 -15.29 7.18 34.31
CA TRP A 368 -16.01 8.43 34.60
C TRP A 368 -15.33 9.14 35.77
N ASP A 369 -14.37 10.00 35.46
CA ASP A 369 -13.65 10.83 36.44
C ASP A 369 -14.02 12.29 36.20
N LYS A 370 -15.13 12.73 36.78
CA LYS A 370 -15.67 14.08 36.59
C LYS A 370 -14.80 15.11 37.31
N PRO A 371 -14.37 16.23 36.68
CA PRO A 371 -14.59 16.62 35.28
C PRO A 371 -13.40 16.31 34.35
N ASN A 372 -12.45 15.46 34.75
CA ASN A 372 -11.13 15.35 34.12
C ASN A 372 -11.06 14.33 32.98
N ARG A 373 -11.80 13.23 33.03
CA ARG A 373 -11.64 12.12 32.07
C ARG A 373 -12.92 11.31 31.86
N LEU A 374 -13.22 11.06 30.59
CA LEU A 374 -14.30 10.18 30.14
C LEU A 374 -13.74 9.18 29.12
N THR A 375 -13.74 7.89 29.44
CA THR A 375 -13.32 6.82 28.53
C THR A 375 -14.50 5.91 28.22
N PHE A 376 -14.61 5.48 26.97
CA PHE A 376 -15.68 4.61 26.50
C PHE A 376 -15.16 3.60 25.48
N ASP A 377 -15.63 2.37 25.58
CA ASP A 377 -15.34 1.34 24.58
C ASP A 377 -16.33 1.45 23.42
N VAL A 378 -16.01 0.87 22.26
CA VAL A 378 -16.89 0.86 21.10
C VAL A 378 -17.41 -0.56 20.88
N THR A 379 -18.68 -0.78 21.22
CA THR A 379 -19.33 -2.11 21.06
C THR A 379 -20.04 -2.26 19.71
N LYS A 380 -20.45 -1.12 19.13
CA LYS A 380 -21.04 -1.04 17.79
C LYS A 380 -20.59 0.25 17.13
N HIS A 381 -20.27 0.16 15.84
CA HIS A 381 -19.90 1.28 14.99
C HIS A 381 -20.61 1.15 13.63
N PRO A 382 -20.99 2.26 12.99
CA PRO A 382 -21.53 2.26 11.63
C PRO A 382 -20.40 2.11 10.59
N PRO A 383 -20.75 1.88 9.32
CA PRO A 383 -19.80 1.99 8.22
C PRO A 383 -19.07 3.35 8.24
N PRO A 384 -17.76 3.38 7.96
CA PRO A 384 -16.97 4.61 8.05
C PRO A 384 -17.28 5.61 6.95
N MET A 385 -17.94 5.19 5.88
CA MET A 385 -18.40 6.06 4.79
C MET A 385 -19.52 5.39 3.98
N ASN A 386 -20.26 6.21 3.23
CA ASN A 386 -21.07 5.79 2.09
C ASN A 386 -20.33 6.14 0.81
N GLU A 387 -20.21 5.18 -0.10
CA GLU A 387 -19.45 5.38 -1.33
C GLU A 387 -20.18 6.24 -2.37
N LEU A 388 -19.41 7.08 -3.07
CA LEU A 388 -19.91 7.76 -4.26
C LEU A 388 -19.93 6.76 -5.42
N SER A 389 -21.10 6.60 -6.03
CA SER A 389 -21.29 5.65 -7.11
C SER A 389 -22.34 6.13 -8.12
N PRO A 390 -22.17 5.81 -9.42
CA PRO A 390 -23.25 5.96 -10.39
C PRO A 390 -24.46 5.07 -10.08
N TYR A 391 -24.29 4.04 -9.26
CA TYR A 391 -25.33 3.11 -8.82
C TYR A 391 -25.96 3.59 -7.51
N ARG A 392 -27.25 3.25 -7.29
CA ARG A 392 -28.02 3.73 -6.11
C ARG A 392 -27.40 3.36 -4.76
N HIS A 393 -26.75 2.20 -4.68
CA HIS A 393 -26.07 1.77 -3.46
C HIS A 393 -24.92 0.84 -3.84
N VAL A 394 -23.70 1.20 -3.42
CA VAL A 394 -22.51 0.36 -3.48
C VAL A 394 -21.92 0.34 -2.09
N HIS A 395 -21.73 -0.85 -1.55
CA HIS A 395 -21.16 -1.07 -0.22
C HIS A 395 -19.99 -2.04 -0.35
N PRO A 396 -18.79 -1.53 -0.64
CA PRO A 396 -17.62 -2.39 -0.79
C PRO A 396 -17.37 -3.19 0.50
N PRO A 397 -16.99 -4.47 0.42
CA PRO A 397 -16.83 -5.31 1.61
C PRO A 397 -15.79 -4.80 2.62
N HIS A 398 -14.83 -3.97 2.19
CA HIS A 398 -13.84 -3.39 3.12
C HIS A 398 -14.44 -2.35 4.08
N LEU A 399 -15.66 -1.84 3.84
CA LEU A 399 -16.32 -0.93 4.77
C LEU A 399 -16.82 -1.65 6.03
N ASP A 400 -16.87 -2.99 6.02
CA ASP A 400 -17.34 -3.80 7.14
C ASP A 400 -16.17 -4.52 7.83
N GLY A 401 -15.79 -4.06 9.02
CA GLY A 401 -14.87 -4.79 9.88
C GLY A 401 -13.38 -4.62 9.58
N TYR A 402 -13.00 -3.71 8.66
CA TYR A 402 -11.59 -3.43 8.36
C TYR A 402 -11.03 -2.20 9.10
N LEU A 403 -11.84 -1.17 9.35
CA LEU A 403 -11.53 -0.10 10.31
C LEU A 403 -12.40 -0.31 11.55
N ASN A 404 -11.80 -0.80 12.64
CA ASN A 404 -12.53 -1.09 13.87
C ASN A 404 -12.08 -0.15 14.98
N CYS A 405 -12.90 0.86 15.30
CA CYS A 405 -12.71 1.65 16.50
C CYS A 405 -12.93 0.76 17.72
N LYS A 406 -12.02 0.84 18.70
CA LYS A 406 -12.05 0.02 19.92
C LYS A 406 -12.44 0.83 21.14
N GLN A 407 -11.90 2.03 21.22
CA GLN A 407 -12.03 2.89 22.39
C GLN A 407 -11.94 4.35 21.96
N GLY A 408 -12.66 5.21 22.67
CA GLY A 408 -12.47 6.65 22.61
C GLY A 408 -12.32 7.23 24.01
N GLU A 409 -11.71 8.40 24.08
CA GLU A 409 -11.45 9.09 25.35
C GLU A 409 -11.45 10.61 25.18
N PHE A 410 -12.03 11.30 26.17
CA PHE A 410 -11.85 12.73 26.36
C PHE A 410 -11.08 12.99 27.65
N ARG A 411 -10.04 13.84 27.57
CA ARG A 411 -9.32 14.37 28.73
C ARG A 411 -9.47 15.88 28.79
N LEU A 412 -9.83 16.39 29.97
CA LEU A 412 -9.94 17.82 30.24
C LEU A 412 -8.80 18.21 31.17
N ILE A 413 -7.86 18.99 30.65
CA ILE A 413 -6.69 19.46 31.39
C ILE A 413 -6.90 20.94 31.69
N ARG A 414 -6.97 21.28 32.98
CA ARG A 414 -7.10 22.67 33.42
C ARG A 414 -5.84 23.47 33.07
N LEU A 415 -6.03 24.61 32.43
CA LEU A 415 -4.98 25.57 32.11
C LEU A 415 -5.07 26.80 33.03
N SER A 416 -4.12 27.74 32.87
CA SER A 416 -4.22 29.07 33.48
C SER A 416 -5.43 29.83 32.94
N ASP A 417 -5.87 30.85 33.71
CA ASP A 417 -6.90 31.81 33.28
C ASP A 417 -8.29 31.17 33.07
N ASN A 418 -8.62 30.14 33.85
CA ASN A 418 -9.92 29.47 33.82
C ASN A 418 -10.25 28.80 32.47
N ARG A 419 -9.22 28.30 31.76
CA ARG A 419 -9.34 27.63 30.46
C ARG A 419 -9.13 26.12 30.57
N THR A 420 -9.52 25.40 29.53
CA THR A 420 -9.38 23.94 29.44
C THR A 420 -8.72 23.53 28.12
N LEU A 421 -7.71 22.67 28.19
CA LEU A 421 -7.26 21.89 27.04
C LEU A 421 -8.09 20.61 26.99
N LEU A 422 -8.91 20.46 25.96
CA LEU A 422 -9.69 19.25 25.71
C LEU A 422 -8.95 18.39 24.70
N GLU A 423 -8.56 17.19 25.10
CA GLU A 423 -7.95 16.17 24.25
C GLU A 423 -8.98 15.09 23.91
N GLY A 424 -9.07 14.71 22.64
CA GLY A 424 -9.86 13.58 22.15
C GLY A 424 -8.96 12.51 21.55
N SER A 425 -8.99 11.31 22.11
CA SER A 425 -8.27 10.13 21.61
C SER A 425 -9.23 9.09 21.05
N THR A 426 -8.83 8.43 19.96
CA THR A 426 -9.51 7.24 19.40
C THR A 426 -8.47 6.17 19.13
N TRP A 427 -8.72 4.96 19.65
CA TRP A 427 -7.93 3.77 19.34
C TRP A 427 -8.67 2.90 18.33
N TYR A 428 -7.99 2.47 17.27
CA TYR A 428 -8.59 1.66 16.22
C TYR A 428 -7.64 0.58 15.67
N GLU A 429 -8.21 -0.53 15.19
CA GLU A 429 -7.51 -1.53 14.40
C GLU A 429 -7.77 -1.30 12.90
N PHE A 430 -6.74 -1.51 12.08
CA PHE A 430 -6.85 -1.44 10.63
C PHE A 430 -6.41 -2.74 9.95
N LYS A 431 -7.33 -3.45 9.29
CA LYS A 431 -7.14 -4.80 8.73
C LYS A 431 -6.93 -4.81 7.21
N MET A 432 -6.38 -3.74 6.64
CA MET A 432 -5.96 -3.71 5.22
C MET A 432 -4.47 -3.42 5.10
N TYR A 433 -3.83 -4.05 4.12
CA TYR A 433 -2.41 -3.86 3.85
C TYR A 433 -2.17 -2.99 2.61
N PRO A 434 -1.02 -2.30 2.51
CA PRO A 434 -0.05 -2.08 3.58
C PRO A 434 -0.61 -1.08 4.60
N GLN A 435 -0.53 -1.38 5.91
CA GLN A 435 -1.15 -0.50 6.91
C GLN A 435 -0.65 0.94 6.82
N GLY A 436 0.66 1.14 6.69
CA GLY A 436 1.23 2.49 6.64
C GLY A 436 0.63 3.40 5.57
N TYR A 437 0.18 2.85 4.43
CA TYR A 437 -0.51 3.65 3.41
C TYR A 437 -1.93 4.00 3.83
N TRP A 438 -2.68 3.01 4.32
CA TRP A 438 -4.08 3.19 4.64
C TRP A 438 -4.32 3.97 5.94
N THR A 439 -3.39 3.88 6.90
CA THR A 439 -3.46 4.64 8.15
C THR A 439 -3.38 6.15 7.91
N LEU A 440 -2.71 6.60 6.84
CA LEU A 440 -2.73 8.02 6.45
C LEU A 440 -4.16 8.51 6.22
N TRP A 441 -5.00 7.71 5.54
CA TRP A 441 -6.37 8.07 5.25
C TRP A 441 -7.27 8.02 6.47
N SER A 442 -7.14 6.98 7.30
CA SER A 442 -7.92 6.87 8.53
C SER A 442 -7.53 7.92 9.57
N ASP A 443 -6.23 8.17 9.78
CA ASP A 443 -5.75 9.19 10.73
C ASP A 443 -6.24 10.58 10.35
N ILE A 444 -6.14 10.95 9.06
CA ILE A 444 -6.65 12.23 8.57
C ILE A 444 -8.17 12.31 8.81
N SER A 445 -8.91 11.25 8.51
CA SER A 445 -10.37 11.24 8.65
C SER A 445 -10.81 11.35 10.12
N ILE A 446 -10.21 10.55 11.00
CA ILE A 446 -10.47 10.56 12.44
C ILE A 446 -10.10 11.92 13.04
N HIS A 447 -8.94 12.49 12.67
CA HIS A 447 -8.54 13.82 13.12
C HIS A 447 -9.57 14.89 12.72
N ARG A 448 -10.09 14.86 11.49
CA ARG A 448 -11.14 15.80 11.04
C ARG A 448 -12.46 15.61 11.79
N ILE A 449 -12.81 14.37 12.11
CA ILE A 449 -13.99 14.06 12.94
C ILE A 449 -13.80 14.59 14.36
N HIS A 450 -12.62 14.36 14.96
CA HIS A 450 -12.29 14.90 16.28
C HIS A 450 -12.40 16.42 16.29
N GLN A 451 -11.74 17.11 15.36
CA GLN A 451 -11.77 18.57 15.31
C GLN A 451 -13.21 19.11 15.23
N ARG A 452 -14.07 18.48 14.42
CA ARG A 452 -15.49 18.84 14.35
C ARG A 452 -16.21 18.73 15.70
N VAL A 453 -15.97 17.65 16.46
CA VAL A 453 -16.59 17.46 17.78
C VAL A 453 -16.01 18.44 18.80
N LEU A 454 -14.69 18.56 18.85
CA LEU A 454 -13.97 19.40 19.79
C LEU A 454 -14.30 20.89 19.60
N GLU A 455 -14.37 21.37 18.35
CA GLU A 455 -14.78 22.73 18.02
C GLU A 455 -16.25 23.01 18.39
N HIS A 456 -17.13 22.01 18.24
CA HIS A 456 -18.53 22.14 18.66
C HIS A 456 -18.65 22.25 20.18
N ILE A 457 -17.95 21.39 20.92
CA ILE A 457 -17.89 21.45 22.39
C ILE A 457 -17.35 22.80 22.86
N LYS A 458 -16.29 23.31 22.20
CA LYS A 458 -15.77 24.66 22.43
C LYS A 458 -16.86 25.72 22.28
N LYS A 459 -17.56 25.74 21.13
CA LYS A 459 -18.64 26.70 20.84
C LYS A 459 -19.80 26.61 21.84
N LEU A 460 -20.08 25.43 22.40
CA LEU A 460 -21.12 25.26 23.42
C LEU A 460 -20.68 25.71 24.81
N SER A 461 -19.39 25.62 25.12
CA SER A 461 -18.85 25.89 26.47
C SER A 461 -18.39 27.34 26.65
N GLU A 462 -18.13 28.08 25.57
CA GLU A 462 -17.71 29.49 25.61
C GLU A 462 -18.88 30.49 25.53
N LYS A 463 -20.12 29.99 25.69
CA LYS A 463 -21.34 30.83 25.75
C LYS A 463 -21.65 31.21 27.19
#